data_AF-A0A3D0YW11-F1
#
_entry.id   AF-A0A3D0YW11-F1
#
_cell.length_a   1.000
_cell.length_b   1.000
_cell.length_c   1.000
_cell.angle_alpha   90.00
_cell.angle_beta   90.00
_cell.angle_gamma   90.00
#
_symmetry.space_group_name_H-M   'P 1'
#
loop_
_entity.id
_entity.type
_entity.pdbx_description
1 polymer ?
#
loop_
_entity_poly.entity_id
_entity_poly.type
_entity_poly.pdbx_seq_one_letter_code
_entity_poly.pdbx_strand_id
1 'polypeptide(L)'
;MHLYRAHVLVCAGSNCSIKGHRAVREALTREIIGRGLGGEVKVVETGCFGLCEQGPTIVVYPEGVLYCRVTGEDVPELVGNHLLKGRRVERLMYREATRPVAVQTVPELSYFRKQVRVVLDNCGVIDPDSLEEYIGHGGYSALARVLDGDPAAVVTEVKASGLRGRGGAGFPTGLKWEFGARAPGPVRYVVCNADEGEPGTFKDRLILEGDPHRILEGMAICGFAIGARQGYIYIRGEYGLSISRLEHSIRSARELGLLGENIFNSGFNFDVEVRFGAGAYVCGEETALFESLEGKRGEPRIKPPYPTESGLFGRPTVINNVETLANIPPIINRGAAWYSGIGTDTCPGTKV
;
A
#
# COMPACT_ATOMS: atom_id res chain seq x y z
N MET A 1 2.98 -27.36 -2.03
CA MET A 1 2.27 -26.22 -2.64
C MET A 1 1.06 -26.76 -3.39
N HIS A 2 -0.15 -26.43 -2.95
CA HIS A 2 -1.36 -26.89 -3.63
C HIS A 2 -1.55 -26.05 -4.90
N LEU A 3 -1.65 -26.68 -6.06
CA LEU A 3 -1.94 -26.00 -7.31
C LEU A 3 -3.45 -25.84 -7.44
N TYR A 4 -3.91 -24.62 -7.75
CA TYR A 4 -5.30 -24.32 -8.08
C TYR A 4 -5.39 -23.99 -9.56
N ARG A 5 -6.39 -24.55 -10.26
CA ARG A 5 -6.61 -24.28 -11.69
C ARG A 5 -7.09 -22.86 -11.95
N ALA A 6 -7.82 -22.28 -10.99
CA ALA A 6 -8.36 -20.94 -11.09
C ALA A 6 -8.27 -20.19 -9.75
N HIS A 7 -8.07 -18.88 -9.85
CA HIS A 7 -8.08 -17.97 -8.70
C HIS A 7 -9.19 -16.94 -8.89
N VAL A 8 -10.03 -16.78 -7.88
CA VAL A 8 -11.14 -15.84 -7.86
C VAL A 8 -10.80 -14.73 -6.88
N LEU A 9 -10.33 -13.60 -7.41
CA LEU A 9 -9.92 -12.44 -6.63
C LEU A 9 -11.16 -11.57 -6.40
N VAL A 10 -11.54 -11.41 -5.14
CA VAL A 10 -12.67 -10.60 -4.71
C VAL A 10 -12.14 -9.29 -4.12
N CYS A 11 -12.61 -8.15 -4.63
CA CYS A 11 -12.22 -6.86 -4.07
C CYS A 11 -12.83 -6.67 -2.67
N ALA A 12 -11.98 -6.56 -1.65
CA ALA A 12 -12.38 -6.34 -0.26
C ALA A 12 -12.12 -4.90 0.24
N GLY A 13 -11.67 -4.00 -0.64
CA GLY A 13 -11.47 -2.59 -0.28
C GLY A 13 -12.75 -1.92 0.22
N SER A 14 -12.60 -0.82 0.97
CA SER A 14 -13.69 -0.12 1.69
C SER A 14 -14.99 0.06 0.87
N ASN A 15 -14.90 0.46 -0.40
CA ASN A 15 -16.09 0.64 -1.25
C ASN A 15 -16.82 -0.67 -1.59
N CYS A 16 -16.09 -1.75 -1.87
CA CYS A 16 -16.72 -3.06 -2.10
C CYS A 16 -17.22 -3.68 -0.79
N SER A 17 -16.57 -3.36 0.34
CA SER A 17 -17.08 -3.59 1.69
C SER A 17 -18.48 -3.05 1.91
N ILE A 18 -18.70 -1.76 1.62
CA ILE A 18 -20.01 -1.13 1.78
C ILE A 18 -21.04 -1.73 0.80
N LYS A 19 -20.61 -2.12 -0.41
CA LYS A 19 -21.49 -2.71 -1.44
C LYS A 19 -21.73 -4.22 -1.28
N GLY A 20 -21.30 -4.84 -0.19
CA GLY A 20 -21.66 -6.22 0.14
C GLY A 20 -20.72 -7.32 -0.37
N HIS A 21 -19.41 -7.05 -0.57
CA HIS A 21 -18.45 -8.10 -1.00
C HIS A 21 -18.46 -9.34 -0.09
N ARG A 22 -18.71 -9.20 1.22
CA ARG A 22 -18.72 -10.33 2.16
C ARG A 22 -19.78 -11.37 1.78
N ALA A 23 -20.97 -10.91 1.39
CA ALA A 23 -22.05 -11.80 0.94
C ALA A 23 -21.64 -12.55 -0.34
N VAL A 24 -20.97 -11.86 -1.27
CA VAL A 24 -20.42 -12.45 -2.50
C VAL A 24 -19.35 -13.49 -2.19
N ARG A 25 -18.39 -13.18 -1.33
CA ARG A 25 -17.32 -14.10 -0.90
C ARG A 25 -17.89 -15.35 -0.23
N GLU A 26 -18.80 -15.18 0.72
CA GLU A 26 -19.41 -16.31 1.43
C GLU A 26 -20.22 -17.19 0.49
N ALA A 27 -20.97 -16.59 -0.44
CA ALA A 27 -21.67 -17.34 -1.46
C ALA A 27 -20.68 -18.09 -2.37
N LEU A 28 -19.56 -17.48 -2.78
CA LEU A 28 -18.54 -18.12 -3.61
C LEU A 28 -17.96 -19.35 -2.90
N THR A 29 -17.52 -19.19 -1.65
CA THR A 29 -16.96 -20.29 -0.86
C THR A 29 -17.95 -21.43 -0.71
N ARG A 30 -19.21 -21.14 -0.36
CA ARG A 30 -20.25 -22.17 -0.23
C ARG A 30 -20.50 -22.91 -1.55
N GLU A 31 -20.64 -22.17 -2.64
CA GLU A 31 -20.98 -22.73 -3.95
C GLU A 31 -19.83 -23.54 -4.56
N ILE A 32 -18.58 -23.09 -4.39
CA ILE A 32 -17.37 -23.81 -4.83
C ILE A 32 -17.25 -25.14 -4.07
N ILE A 33 -17.41 -25.13 -2.75
CA ILE A 33 -17.38 -26.35 -1.93
C ILE A 33 -18.54 -27.27 -2.31
N GLY A 34 -19.77 -26.74 -2.42
CA GLY A 34 -20.96 -27.51 -2.74
C GLY A 34 -20.89 -28.22 -4.10
N ARG A 35 -20.09 -27.70 -5.04
CA ARG A 35 -19.84 -28.31 -6.36
C ARG A 35 -18.56 -29.16 -6.43
N GLY A 36 -17.87 -29.37 -5.31
CA GLY A 36 -16.64 -30.17 -5.25
C GLY A 36 -15.41 -29.49 -5.86
N LEU A 37 -15.44 -28.17 -6.07
CA LEU A 37 -14.36 -27.40 -6.71
C LEU A 37 -13.31 -26.86 -5.73
N GLY A 38 -13.43 -27.16 -4.43
CA GLY A 38 -12.56 -26.57 -3.38
C GLY A 38 -11.07 -26.92 -3.49
N GLY A 39 -10.72 -28.04 -4.13
CA GLY A 39 -9.33 -28.39 -4.43
C GLY A 39 -8.80 -27.76 -5.72
N GLU A 40 -9.66 -27.11 -6.50
CA GLU A 40 -9.33 -26.61 -7.84
C GLU A 40 -9.41 -25.09 -7.94
N VAL A 41 -10.26 -24.45 -7.12
CA VAL A 41 -10.48 -23.00 -7.15
C VAL A 41 -10.15 -22.38 -5.79
N LYS A 42 -9.25 -21.38 -5.79
CA LYS A 42 -8.95 -20.55 -4.61
C LYS A 42 -9.71 -19.24 -4.70
N VAL A 43 -10.43 -18.86 -3.64
CA VAL A 43 -10.98 -17.52 -3.48
C VAL A 43 -10.00 -16.69 -2.66
N VAL A 44 -9.64 -15.51 -3.14
CA VAL A 44 -8.67 -14.62 -2.50
C VAL A 44 -9.31 -13.24 -2.34
N GLU A 45 -9.28 -12.68 -1.13
CA GLU A 45 -9.68 -11.29 -0.92
C GLU A 45 -8.48 -10.39 -1.23
N THR A 46 -8.71 -9.33 -1.99
CA THR A 46 -7.64 -8.45 -2.45
C THR A 46 -7.93 -6.99 -2.11
N GLY A 47 -6.90 -6.15 -2.22
CA GLY A 47 -7.05 -4.71 -2.24
C GLY A 47 -7.94 -4.21 -3.38
N CYS A 48 -8.20 -2.91 -3.41
CA CYS A 48 -9.05 -2.33 -4.45
C CYS A 48 -8.40 -2.43 -5.84
N PHE A 49 -9.18 -2.89 -6.84
CA PHE A 49 -8.74 -2.88 -8.24
C PHE A 49 -8.69 -1.46 -8.84
N GLY A 50 -9.44 -0.49 -8.30
CA GLY A 50 -9.53 0.89 -8.81
C GLY A 50 -10.89 1.29 -9.41
N LEU A 51 -11.70 0.32 -9.85
CA LEU A 51 -13.05 0.56 -10.40
C LEU A 51 -14.15 0.61 -9.33
N CYS A 52 -14.02 1.54 -8.38
CA CYS A 52 -14.88 1.65 -7.19
C CYS A 52 -16.39 1.71 -7.49
N GLU A 53 -16.79 2.38 -8.58
CA GLU A 53 -18.19 2.49 -8.97
C GLU A 53 -18.80 1.14 -9.38
N GLN A 54 -17.98 0.22 -9.87
CA GLN A 54 -18.40 -1.07 -10.39
C GLN A 54 -18.36 -2.20 -9.35
N GLY A 55 -18.07 -1.87 -8.09
CA GLY A 55 -18.06 -2.85 -6.98
C GLY A 55 -19.45 -3.45 -6.67
N PRO A 56 -19.51 -4.65 -6.06
CA PRO A 56 -18.39 -5.56 -5.81
C PRO A 56 -17.83 -6.13 -7.12
N THR A 57 -16.49 -6.16 -7.22
CA THR A 57 -15.78 -6.62 -8.41
C THR A 57 -15.03 -7.92 -8.12
N ILE A 58 -14.95 -8.76 -9.14
CA ILE A 58 -14.27 -10.06 -9.10
C ILE A 58 -13.38 -10.20 -10.34
N VAL A 59 -12.16 -10.67 -10.17
CA VAL A 59 -11.30 -11.08 -11.29
C VAL A 59 -11.06 -12.58 -11.21
N VAL A 60 -11.28 -13.29 -12.32
CA VAL A 60 -10.99 -14.73 -12.41
C VAL A 60 -9.75 -14.93 -13.27
N TYR A 61 -8.71 -15.52 -12.69
CA TYR A 61 -7.49 -15.97 -13.37
C TYR A 61 -7.56 -17.49 -13.64
N PRO A 62 -6.92 -17.99 -14.72
CA PRO A 62 -5.89 -17.30 -15.54
C PRO A 62 -6.44 -16.36 -16.62
N GLU A 63 -7.73 -16.38 -16.94
CA GLU A 63 -8.27 -15.58 -18.05
C GLU A 63 -8.23 -14.07 -17.81
N GLY A 64 -8.18 -13.62 -16.55
CA GLY A 64 -8.21 -12.21 -16.19
C GLY A 64 -9.57 -11.55 -16.43
N VAL A 65 -10.68 -12.31 -16.36
CA VAL A 65 -12.03 -11.79 -16.62
C VAL A 65 -12.51 -10.97 -15.43
N LEU A 66 -12.86 -9.70 -15.68
CA LEU A 66 -13.43 -8.80 -14.69
C LEU A 66 -14.96 -8.87 -14.70
N TYR A 67 -15.53 -9.29 -13.58
CA TYR A 67 -16.95 -9.20 -13.27
C TYR A 67 -17.21 -8.01 -12.35
N CYS A 68 -18.32 -7.31 -12.60
CA CYS A 68 -18.71 -6.08 -11.94
C CYS A 68 -20.12 -6.18 -11.36
N ARG A 69 -20.36 -5.41 -10.29
CA ARG A 69 -21.64 -5.31 -9.59
C ARG A 69 -22.21 -6.68 -9.21
N VAL A 70 -21.31 -7.60 -8.84
CA VAL A 70 -21.68 -8.98 -8.52
C VAL A 70 -22.40 -8.98 -7.17
N THR A 71 -23.54 -9.64 -7.12
CA THR A 71 -24.31 -9.88 -5.89
C THR A 71 -24.19 -11.34 -5.45
N GLY A 72 -24.63 -11.66 -4.23
CA GLY A 72 -24.66 -13.04 -3.76
C GLY A 72 -25.56 -13.95 -4.63
N GLU A 73 -26.59 -13.39 -5.26
CA GLU A 73 -27.53 -14.12 -6.12
C GLU A 73 -26.93 -14.48 -7.48
N ASP A 74 -25.91 -13.73 -7.93
CA ASP A 74 -25.20 -13.99 -9.18
C ASP A 74 -24.20 -15.16 -9.08
N VAL A 75 -23.81 -15.52 -7.85
CA VAL A 75 -22.73 -16.48 -7.60
C VAL A 75 -23.03 -17.89 -8.13
N PRO A 76 -24.22 -18.49 -7.93
CA PRO A 76 -24.52 -19.80 -8.50
C PRO A 76 -24.36 -19.86 -10.03
N GLU A 77 -24.70 -18.77 -10.74
CA GLU A 77 -24.47 -18.65 -12.18
C GLU A 77 -22.98 -18.54 -12.50
N LEU A 78 -22.24 -17.68 -11.78
CA LEU A 78 -20.81 -17.47 -12.00
C LEU A 78 -20.01 -18.75 -11.79
N VAL A 79 -20.23 -19.46 -10.68
CA VAL A 79 -19.55 -20.73 -10.40
C VAL A 79 -20.01 -21.80 -11.40
N GLY A 80 -21.31 -21.91 -11.65
CA GLY A 80 -21.87 -22.96 -12.49
C GLY A 80 -21.57 -22.82 -13.99
N ASN A 81 -21.42 -21.61 -14.50
CA ASN A 81 -21.08 -21.36 -15.91
C ASN A 81 -19.58 -21.15 -16.08
N HIS A 82 -18.97 -20.21 -15.37
CA HIS A 82 -17.58 -19.86 -15.63
C HIS A 82 -16.63 -20.88 -15.01
N LEU A 83 -16.71 -21.07 -13.68
CA LEU A 83 -15.73 -21.90 -12.98
C LEU A 83 -15.88 -23.38 -13.28
N LEU A 84 -17.11 -23.88 -13.47
CA LEU A 84 -17.38 -25.29 -13.75
C LEU A 84 -17.34 -25.65 -15.24
N LYS A 85 -17.95 -24.82 -16.10
CA LYS A 85 -18.13 -25.14 -17.54
C LYS A 85 -17.21 -24.33 -18.47
N GLY A 86 -16.42 -23.39 -17.94
CA GLY A 86 -15.55 -22.51 -18.74
C GLY A 86 -16.29 -21.45 -19.54
N ARG A 87 -17.59 -21.21 -19.28
CA ARG A 87 -18.41 -20.23 -20.02
C ARG A 87 -18.59 -18.95 -19.23
N ARG A 88 -18.08 -17.84 -19.76
CA ARG A 88 -18.13 -16.51 -19.12
C ARG A 88 -19.57 -16.01 -18.98
N VAL A 89 -19.81 -15.25 -17.92
CA VAL A 89 -21.14 -14.64 -17.65
C VAL A 89 -21.16 -13.21 -18.21
N GLU A 90 -21.47 -13.07 -19.49
CA GLU A 90 -21.34 -11.82 -20.25
C GLU A 90 -22.14 -10.62 -19.70
N ARG A 91 -23.25 -10.87 -18.99
CA ARG A 91 -24.06 -9.81 -18.38
C ARG A 91 -23.38 -9.14 -17.18
N LEU A 92 -22.47 -9.87 -16.51
CA LEU A 92 -21.74 -9.39 -15.33
C LEU A 92 -20.38 -8.79 -15.68
N MET A 93 -19.94 -8.97 -16.92
CA MET A 93 -18.62 -8.49 -17.33
C MET A 93 -18.62 -6.97 -17.50
N TYR A 94 -17.50 -6.35 -17.15
CA TYR A 94 -17.31 -4.94 -17.42
C TYR A 94 -17.35 -4.67 -18.94
N ARG A 95 -18.09 -3.63 -19.34
CA ARG A 95 -18.16 -3.17 -20.73
C ARG A 95 -17.73 -1.71 -20.80
N GLU A 96 -16.72 -1.44 -21.61
CA GLU A 96 -16.34 -0.08 -21.93
C GLU A 96 -17.35 0.56 -22.88
N ALA A 97 -17.75 1.81 -22.58
CA ALA A 97 -18.63 2.58 -23.45
C ALA A 97 -18.08 2.70 -24.89
N THR A 98 -16.76 2.71 -25.03
CA THR A 98 -16.04 2.84 -26.32
C THR A 98 -15.84 1.51 -27.05
N ARG A 99 -16.02 0.36 -26.37
CA ARG A 99 -15.86 -0.98 -26.94
C ARG A 99 -16.90 -1.96 -26.37
N PRO A 100 -18.19 -1.82 -26.74
CA PRO A 100 -19.27 -2.60 -26.13
C PRO A 100 -19.29 -4.09 -26.48
N VAL A 101 -18.53 -4.52 -27.51
CA VAL A 101 -18.70 -5.84 -28.17
C VAL A 101 -17.62 -6.87 -27.80
N ALA A 102 -16.46 -6.46 -27.29
CA ALA A 102 -15.36 -7.38 -26.99
C ALA A 102 -15.32 -7.75 -25.51
N VAL A 103 -15.15 -9.05 -25.22
CA VAL A 103 -14.71 -9.51 -23.90
C VAL A 103 -13.33 -8.90 -23.62
N GLN A 104 -13.21 -8.10 -22.56
CA GLN A 104 -11.95 -7.49 -22.17
C GLN A 104 -11.47 -8.10 -20.86
N THR A 105 -10.22 -8.55 -20.86
CA THR A 105 -9.50 -8.96 -19.65
C THR A 105 -8.94 -7.72 -18.95
N VAL A 106 -8.63 -7.81 -17.65
CA VAL A 106 -8.08 -6.69 -16.87
C VAL A 106 -6.93 -5.96 -17.58
N PRO A 107 -5.93 -6.65 -18.19
CA PRO A 107 -4.85 -5.98 -18.94
C PRO A 107 -5.30 -5.25 -20.21
N GLU A 108 -6.40 -5.66 -20.84
CA GLU A 108 -6.90 -5.10 -22.10
C GLU A 108 -7.81 -3.89 -21.92
N LEU A 109 -8.37 -3.73 -20.72
CA LEU A 109 -9.22 -2.59 -20.37
C LEU A 109 -8.44 -1.28 -20.53
N SER A 110 -8.98 -0.36 -21.32
CA SER A 110 -8.42 0.97 -21.55
C SER A 110 -8.23 1.74 -20.25
N TYR A 111 -9.08 1.50 -19.24
CA TYR A 111 -8.91 2.04 -17.90
C TYR A 111 -7.55 1.67 -17.30
N PHE A 112 -7.17 0.38 -17.35
CA PHE A 112 -5.92 -0.11 -16.76
C PHE A 112 -4.71 0.06 -17.68
N ARG A 113 -4.87 -0.23 -18.98
CA ARG A 113 -3.79 -0.21 -19.98
C ARG A 113 -3.08 1.14 -20.10
N LYS A 114 -3.79 2.24 -19.82
CA LYS A 114 -3.24 3.61 -19.90
C LYS A 114 -2.52 4.04 -18.62
N GLN A 115 -2.53 3.23 -17.57
CA GLN A 115 -1.94 3.57 -16.29
C GLN A 115 -0.55 2.96 -16.15
N VAL A 116 0.36 3.71 -15.52
CA VAL A 116 1.61 3.18 -14.99
C VAL A 116 1.43 3.07 -13.48
N ARG A 117 1.14 1.86 -13.00
CA ARG A 117 0.85 1.60 -11.58
C ARG A 117 2.14 1.26 -10.84
N VAL A 118 2.91 2.26 -10.40
CA VAL A 118 4.12 2.00 -9.60
C VAL A 118 3.76 1.60 -8.17
N VAL A 119 3.13 2.50 -7.42
CA VAL A 119 2.80 2.25 -6.00
C VAL A 119 1.55 1.39 -5.80
N LEU A 120 0.80 1.11 -6.87
CA LEU A 120 -0.42 0.31 -6.86
C LEU A 120 -0.29 -1.02 -7.62
N ASP A 121 0.90 -1.42 -8.08
CA ASP A 121 1.10 -2.68 -8.85
C ASP A 121 0.60 -3.93 -8.11
N ASN A 122 0.74 -4.00 -6.78
CA ASN A 122 0.27 -5.10 -5.95
C ASN A 122 -1.24 -5.01 -5.62
N CYS A 123 -1.83 -3.82 -5.67
CA CYS A 123 -3.22 -3.64 -5.26
C CYS A 123 -4.18 -4.36 -6.21
N GLY A 124 -4.91 -5.33 -5.68
CA GLY A 124 -5.80 -6.16 -6.49
C GLY A 124 -5.08 -7.28 -7.26
N VAL A 125 -3.85 -7.59 -6.87
CA VAL A 125 -3.07 -8.71 -7.42
C VAL A 125 -2.70 -9.70 -6.31
N ILE A 126 -2.31 -9.20 -5.15
CA ILE A 126 -2.00 -10.01 -3.96
C ILE A 126 -3.12 -9.95 -2.92
N ASP A 127 -3.15 -10.95 -2.04
CA ASP A 127 -3.79 -10.87 -0.73
C ASP A 127 -3.00 -9.90 0.18
N PRO A 128 -3.56 -8.74 0.56
CA PRO A 128 -2.87 -7.76 1.39
C PRO A 128 -2.55 -8.26 2.82
N ASP A 129 -3.21 -9.34 3.26
CA ASP A 129 -3.01 -9.93 4.59
C ASP A 129 -1.98 -11.09 4.56
N SER A 130 -1.45 -11.45 3.36
CA SER A 130 -0.37 -12.44 3.20
C SER A 130 0.99 -11.80 2.98
N LEU A 131 1.87 -11.98 3.96
CA LEU A 131 3.29 -11.61 3.85
C LEU A 131 4.00 -12.42 2.75
N GLU A 132 3.64 -13.68 2.57
CA GLU A 132 4.24 -14.58 1.58
C GLU A 132 3.93 -14.14 0.15
N GLU A 133 2.71 -13.68 -0.14
CA GLU A 133 2.37 -13.16 -1.47
C GLU A 133 3.12 -11.85 -1.74
N TYR A 134 3.29 -10.99 -0.73
CA TYR A 134 4.13 -9.79 -0.85
C TYR A 134 5.59 -10.14 -1.16
N ILE A 135 6.19 -11.08 -0.42
CA ILE A 135 7.56 -11.57 -0.67
C ILE A 135 7.67 -12.24 -2.06
N GLY A 136 6.68 -13.04 -2.44
CA GLY A 136 6.61 -13.70 -3.76
C GLY A 136 6.56 -12.70 -4.93
N HIS A 137 6.06 -11.49 -4.66
CA HIS A 137 6.07 -10.34 -5.57
C HIS A 137 7.32 -9.45 -5.46
N GLY A 138 8.36 -9.94 -4.79
CA GLY A 138 9.63 -9.22 -4.60
C GLY A 138 9.64 -8.24 -3.43
N GLY A 139 8.65 -8.27 -2.55
CA GLY A 139 8.63 -7.49 -1.32
C GLY A 139 9.83 -7.78 -0.41
N TYR A 140 10.28 -6.77 0.33
CA TYR A 140 11.47 -6.81 1.20
C TYR A 140 12.83 -6.98 0.49
N SER A 141 12.84 -7.14 -0.83
CA SER A 141 14.10 -7.20 -1.60
C SER A 141 14.87 -5.88 -1.59
N ALA A 142 14.17 -4.74 -1.56
CA ALA A 142 14.82 -3.44 -1.48
C ALA A 142 15.43 -3.23 -0.09
N LEU A 143 14.73 -3.64 0.97
CA LEU A 143 15.29 -3.62 2.32
C LEU A 143 16.53 -4.49 2.42
N ALA A 144 16.47 -5.75 1.98
CA ALA A 144 17.64 -6.63 1.98
C ALA A 144 18.83 -6.01 1.23
N ARG A 145 18.59 -5.40 0.07
CA ARG A 145 19.63 -4.75 -0.74
C ARG A 145 20.32 -3.59 -0.02
N VAL A 146 19.58 -2.76 0.73
CA VAL A 146 20.18 -1.58 1.37
C VAL A 146 20.93 -1.93 2.65
N LEU A 147 20.52 -2.96 3.38
CA LEU A 147 21.17 -3.33 4.64
C LEU A 147 22.59 -3.87 4.47
N ASP A 148 22.92 -4.37 3.28
CA ASP A 148 24.30 -4.76 2.92
C ASP A 148 25.21 -3.57 2.58
N GLY A 149 24.66 -2.35 2.51
CA GLY A 149 25.34 -1.16 2.01
C GLY A 149 25.52 -0.03 3.03
N ASP A 150 25.89 1.14 2.52
CA ASP A 150 26.02 2.37 3.31
C ASP A 150 24.67 3.12 3.38
N PRO A 151 24.15 3.46 4.57
CA PRO A 151 22.99 4.34 4.73
C PRO A 151 23.04 5.63 3.89
N ALA A 152 24.22 6.24 3.73
CA ALA A 152 24.38 7.47 2.95
C ALA A 152 24.15 7.24 1.44
N ALA A 153 24.41 6.04 0.93
CA ALA A 153 24.11 5.66 -0.44
C ALA A 153 22.59 5.62 -0.69
N VAL A 154 21.80 5.18 0.29
CA VAL A 154 20.33 5.20 0.21
C VAL A 154 19.80 6.62 0.09
N VAL A 155 20.30 7.54 0.92
CA VAL A 155 19.93 8.97 0.84
C VAL A 155 20.28 9.55 -0.53
N THR A 156 21.47 9.20 -1.05
CA THR A 156 21.94 9.63 -2.37
C THR A 156 21.04 9.12 -3.48
N GLU A 157 20.65 7.84 -3.44
CA GLU A 157 19.77 7.22 -4.42
C GLU A 157 18.37 7.87 -4.43
N VAL A 158 17.77 8.06 -3.24
CA VAL A 158 16.45 8.72 -3.13
C VAL A 158 16.53 10.17 -3.59
N LYS A 159 17.63 10.88 -3.32
CA LYS A 159 17.84 12.25 -3.81
C LYS A 159 18.00 12.29 -5.33
N ALA A 160 18.76 11.36 -5.91
CA ALA A 160 18.95 11.24 -7.35
C ALA A 160 17.65 10.87 -8.10
N SER A 161 16.73 10.15 -7.45
CA SER A 161 15.41 9.83 -8.05
C SER A 161 14.55 11.08 -8.30
N GLY A 162 14.83 12.18 -7.61
CA GLY A 162 14.00 13.39 -7.65
C GLY A 162 12.62 13.21 -6.99
N LEU A 163 12.39 12.14 -6.23
CA LEU A 163 11.14 11.92 -5.50
C LEU A 163 10.77 13.15 -4.67
N ARG A 164 9.54 13.63 -4.85
CA ARG A 164 8.94 14.73 -4.11
C ARG A 164 7.87 14.19 -3.17
N GLY A 165 7.69 14.85 -2.02
CA GLY A 165 6.67 14.49 -1.05
C GLY A 165 5.27 14.49 -1.66
N ARG A 166 4.58 13.35 -1.56
CA ARG A 166 3.26 13.09 -2.16
C ARG A 166 2.07 13.47 -1.27
N GLY A 167 2.34 14.14 -0.15
CA GLY A 167 1.33 14.74 0.74
C GLY A 167 0.87 16.14 0.34
N GLY A 168 1.28 16.66 -0.83
CA GLY A 168 0.85 17.96 -1.36
C GLY A 168 1.98 18.98 -1.49
N ALA A 169 2.75 19.23 -0.42
CA ALA A 169 3.80 20.26 -0.42
C ALA A 169 4.96 20.04 -1.41
N GLY A 170 5.17 18.80 -1.88
CA GLY A 170 6.14 18.52 -2.94
C GLY A 170 7.60 18.80 -2.56
N PHE A 171 7.96 18.77 -1.27
CA PHE A 171 9.35 18.95 -0.84
C PHE A 171 10.22 17.77 -1.29
N PRO A 172 11.47 17.97 -1.77
CA PRO A 172 12.34 16.86 -2.19
C PRO A 172 12.63 15.87 -1.06
N THR A 173 12.24 14.61 -1.24
CA THR A 173 12.30 13.58 -0.19
C THR A 173 13.75 13.27 0.19
N GLY A 174 14.64 13.11 -0.79
CA GLY A 174 16.07 12.83 -0.51
C GLY A 174 16.77 13.96 0.25
N LEU A 175 16.39 15.22 0.00
CA LEU A 175 16.91 16.36 0.76
C LEU A 175 16.41 16.34 2.21
N LYS A 176 15.13 16.01 2.43
CA LYS A 176 14.57 15.85 3.79
C LYS A 176 15.29 14.75 4.56
N TRP A 177 15.59 13.62 3.90
CA TRP A 177 16.33 12.51 4.51
C TRP A 177 17.78 12.90 4.82
N GLU A 178 18.45 13.64 3.93
CA GLU A 178 19.79 14.19 4.17
C GLU A 178 19.83 15.09 5.41
N PHE A 179 18.82 15.96 5.60
CA PHE A 179 18.71 16.78 6.81
C PHE A 179 18.51 15.94 8.06
N GLY A 180 17.62 14.94 8.03
CA GLY A 180 17.39 14.03 9.15
C GLY A 180 18.63 13.20 9.52
N ALA A 181 19.37 12.70 8.52
CA ALA A 181 20.59 11.92 8.73
C ALA A 181 21.72 12.77 9.33
N ARG A 182 21.84 14.04 8.92
CA ARG A 182 22.87 14.98 9.42
C ARG A 182 22.54 15.56 10.80
N ALA A 183 21.30 15.48 11.25
CA ALA A 183 20.88 16.05 12.52
C ALA A 183 21.65 15.41 13.69
N PRO A 184 22.10 16.19 14.69
CA PRO A 184 22.90 15.68 15.79
C PRO A 184 22.08 14.81 16.75
N GLY A 185 22.77 13.92 17.45
CA GLY A 185 22.19 13.09 18.51
C GLY A 185 21.99 11.62 18.11
N PRO A 186 21.78 10.73 19.10
CA PRO A 186 21.70 9.29 18.87
C PRO A 186 20.28 8.79 18.54
N VAL A 187 19.25 9.59 18.80
CA VAL A 187 17.84 9.18 18.65
C VAL A 187 17.19 9.98 17.53
N ARG A 188 16.55 9.27 16.60
CA ARG A 188 15.80 9.81 15.46
C ARG A 188 14.54 8.98 15.25
N TYR A 189 13.52 9.59 14.66
CA TYR A 189 12.25 8.93 14.36
C TYR A 189 11.88 9.03 12.88
N VAL A 190 11.20 7.99 12.40
CA VAL A 190 10.48 8.01 11.12
C VAL A 190 9.00 8.14 11.41
N VAL A 191 8.31 9.06 10.75
CA VAL A 191 6.86 9.20 10.86
C VAL A 191 6.20 9.04 9.50
N CYS A 192 5.26 8.12 9.40
CA CYS A 192 4.34 7.99 8.27
C CYS A 192 3.07 8.76 8.61
N ASN A 193 2.79 9.81 7.83
CA ASN A 193 1.54 10.56 7.91
C ASN A 193 0.48 9.90 7.02
N ALA A 194 -0.47 9.23 7.67
CA ALA A 194 -1.65 8.60 7.10
C ALA A 194 -2.96 9.27 7.57
N ASP A 195 -2.90 10.55 7.96
CA ASP A 195 -4.06 11.39 8.26
C ASP A 195 -4.60 12.00 6.95
N GLU A 196 -5.01 11.13 6.00
CA GLU A 196 -5.56 11.51 4.68
C GLU A 196 -6.93 12.20 4.87
N GLY A 197 -6.90 13.43 5.37
CA GLY A 197 -8.07 14.21 5.80
C GLY A 197 -8.73 15.03 4.69
N GLU A 198 -8.02 15.27 3.58
CA GLU A 198 -8.49 16.12 2.48
C GLU A 198 -9.71 15.50 1.77
N PRO A 199 -10.84 16.22 1.66
CA PRO A 199 -12.01 15.73 0.95
C PRO A 199 -11.68 15.28 -0.48
N GLY A 200 -12.19 14.10 -0.85
CA GLY A 200 -11.96 13.50 -2.18
C GLY A 200 -10.64 12.73 -2.30
N THR A 201 -9.78 12.71 -1.28
CA THR A 201 -8.58 11.86 -1.25
C THR A 201 -8.85 10.51 -0.62
N PHE A 202 -8.32 9.45 -1.25
CA PHE A 202 -8.39 8.07 -0.76
C PHE A 202 -7.21 7.22 -1.26
N LYS A 203 -6.17 7.86 -1.80
CA LYS A 203 -5.01 7.21 -2.41
C LYS A 203 -4.18 6.47 -1.36
N ASP A 204 -4.04 7.06 -0.18
CA ASP A 204 -3.26 6.48 0.90
C ASP A 204 -4.02 5.30 1.49
N ARG A 205 -5.34 5.44 1.65
CA ARG A 205 -6.21 4.32 2.01
C ARG A 205 -6.07 3.14 1.03
N LEU A 206 -6.03 3.38 -0.28
CA LEU A 206 -5.86 2.31 -1.27
C LEU A 206 -4.55 1.54 -1.08
N ILE A 207 -3.45 2.24 -0.80
CA ILE A 207 -2.15 1.63 -0.57
C ILE A 207 -2.15 0.86 0.75
N LEU A 208 -2.64 1.47 1.84
CA LEU A 208 -2.68 0.84 3.15
C LEU A 208 -3.57 -0.40 3.20
N GLU A 209 -4.71 -0.36 2.49
CA GLU A 209 -5.60 -1.52 2.40
C GLU A 209 -5.07 -2.57 1.40
N GLY A 210 -4.31 -2.19 0.38
CA GLY A 210 -3.94 -3.09 -0.71
C GLY A 210 -2.52 -3.64 -0.66
N ASP A 211 -1.59 -2.95 0.00
CA ASP A 211 -0.17 -3.33 0.12
C ASP A 211 0.45 -2.69 1.40
N PRO A 212 0.02 -3.11 2.60
CA PRO A 212 0.52 -2.55 3.86
C PRO A 212 2.01 -2.84 4.09
N HIS A 213 2.52 -4.00 3.67
CA HIS A 213 3.93 -4.37 3.85
C HIS A 213 4.88 -3.44 3.10
N ARG A 214 4.48 -2.90 1.94
CA ARG A 214 5.24 -1.86 1.23
C ARG A 214 5.51 -0.62 2.05
N ILE A 215 4.58 -0.22 2.91
CA ILE A 215 4.78 0.93 3.79
C ILE A 215 5.80 0.59 4.87
N LEU A 216 5.71 -0.60 5.45
CA LEU A 216 6.67 -1.07 6.46
C LEU A 216 8.09 -1.18 5.87
N GLU A 217 8.22 -1.72 4.65
CA GLU A 217 9.50 -1.79 3.95
C GLU A 217 10.07 -0.38 3.68
N GLY A 218 9.26 0.53 3.13
CA GLY A 218 9.67 1.90 2.87
C GLY A 218 10.08 2.66 4.14
N MET A 219 9.38 2.42 5.26
CA MET A 219 9.74 2.98 6.57
C MET A 219 11.04 2.40 7.11
N ALA A 220 11.26 1.09 6.99
CA ALA A 220 12.50 0.45 7.43
C ALA A 220 13.72 0.95 6.63
N ILE A 221 13.57 1.10 5.30
CA ILE A 221 14.60 1.70 4.44
C ILE A 221 14.89 3.14 4.86
N CYS A 222 13.86 3.94 5.15
CA CYS A 222 14.02 5.29 5.68
C CYS A 222 14.75 5.28 7.03
N GLY A 223 14.37 4.36 7.92
CA GLY A 223 14.98 4.19 9.23
C GLY A 223 16.46 3.88 9.13
N PHE A 224 16.83 2.96 8.25
CA PHE A 224 18.22 2.62 7.97
C PHE A 224 18.99 3.84 7.43
N ALA A 225 18.45 4.51 6.41
CA ALA A 225 19.09 5.64 5.75
C ALA A 225 19.41 6.81 6.70
N ILE A 226 18.55 7.06 7.68
CA ILE A 226 18.72 8.18 8.63
C ILE A 226 19.28 7.75 9.98
N GLY A 227 19.45 6.46 10.25
CA GLY A 227 19.86 5.95 11.56
C GLY A 227 18.77 6.07 12.63
N ALA A 228 17.50 5.89 12.26
CA ALA A 228 16.38 5.77 13.20
C ALA A 228 16.07 4.28 13.48
N ARG A 229 15.68 4.00 14.72
CA ARG A 229 15.32 2.64 15.18
C ARG A 229 13.82 2.48 15.48
N GLN A 230 13.08 3.58 15.43
CA GLN A 230 11.66 3.61 15.76
C GLN A 230 10.89 4.42 14.72
N GLY A 231 9.80 3.84 14.24
CA GLY A 231 8.82 4.45 13.36
C GLY A 231 7.45 4.60 14.02
N TYR A 232 6.69 5.60 13.58
CA TYR A 232 5.29 5.75 13.93
C TYR A 232 4.45 5.93 12.67
N ILE A 233 3.35 5.18 12.56
CA ILE A 233 2.30 5.43 11.58
C ILE A 233 1.17 6.15 12.30
N TYR A 234 1.00 7.44 12.00
CA TYR A 234 -0.15 8.19 12.49
C TYR A 234 -1.27 8.07 11.46
N ILE A 235 -2.34 7.36 11.81
CA ILE A 235 -3.46 7.07 10.92
C ILE A 235 -4.76 7.60 11.50
N ARG A 236 -5.58 8.21 10.65
CA ARG A 236 -6.89 8.72 11.04
C ARG A 236 -7.81 7.60 11.55
N GLY A 237 -8.56 7.87 12.62
CA GLY A 237 -9.41 6.87 13.28
C GLY A 237 -10.53 6.30 12.40
N GLU A 238 -10.90 6.98 11.32
CA GLU A 238 -11.96 6.55 10.39
C GLU A 238 -11.53 5.41 9.47
N TYR A 239 -10.23 5.10 9.38
CA TYR A 239 -9.68 4.07 8.49
C TYR A 239 -9.56 2.70 9.19
N GLY A 240 -10.67 2.21 9.75
CA GLY A 240 -10.70 0.97 10.53
C GLY A 240 -10.10 -0.26 9.83
N LEU A 241 -10.36 -0.45 8.53
CA LEU A 241 -9.78 -1.57 7.77
C LEU A 241 -8.26 -1.40 7.57
N SER A 242 -7.80 -0.20 7.24
CA SER A 242 -6.36 0.09 7.10
C SER A 242 -5.62 -0.13 8.42
N ILE A 243 -6.23 0.28 9.54
CA ILE A 243 -5.72 0.04 10.88
C ILE A 243 -5.53 -1.46 11.13
N SER A 244 -6.59 -2.27 10.94
CA SER A 244 -6.52 -3.71 11.22
C SER A 244 -5.47 -4.41 10.36
N ARG A 245 -5.33 -4.00 9.08
CA ARG A 245 -4.33 -4.55 8.16
C ARG A 245 -2.92 -4.16 8.55
N LEU A 246 -2.68 -2.89 8.88
CA LEU A 246 -1.38 -2.44 9.37
C LEU A 246 -0.95 -3.19 10.63
N GLU A 247 -1.84 -3.33 11.61
CA GLU A 247 -1.53 -4.07 12.84
C GLU A 247 -1.20 -5.54 12.54
N HIS A 248 -1.94 -6.17 11.62
CA HIS A 248 -1.67 -7.52 11.15
C HIS A 248 -0.30 -7.63 10.47
N SER A 249 -0.03 -6.78 9.48
CA SER A 249 1.25 -6.77 8.76
C SER A 249 2.45 -6.47 9.66
N ILE A 250 2.29 -5.60 10.67
CA ILE A 250 3.35 -5.32 11.65
C ILE A 250 3.64 -6.58 12.48
N ARG A 251 2.60 -7.29 12.96
CA ARG A 251 2.79 -8.56 13.69
C ARG A 251 3.49 -9.59 12.81
N SER A 252 2.99 -9.84 11.60
CA SER A 252 3.58 -10.83 10.68
C SER A 252 5.03 -10.48 10.30
N ALA A 253 5.34 -9.20 10.07
CA ALA A 253 6.70 -8.76 9.80
C ALA A 253 7.64 -8.97 11.00
N ARG A 254 7.18 -8.73 12.23
CA ARG A 254 7.96 -9.04 13.45
C ARG A 254 8.19 -10.53 13.62
N GLU A 255 7.16 -11.35 13.42
CA GLU A 255 7.24 -12.82 13.53
C GLU A 255 8.27 -13.42 12.55
N LEU A 256 8.41 -12.84 11.35
CA LEU A 256 9.41 -13.26 10.36
C LEU A 256 10.77 -12.55 10.50
N GLY A 257 10.96 -11.69 11.51
CA GLY A 257 12.21 -10.95 11.72
C GLY A 257 12.50 -9.85 10.68
N LEU A 258 11.46 -9.34 10.02
CA LEU A 258 11.50 -8.22 9.07
C LEU A 258 11.27 -6.85 9.74
N LEU A 259 10.87 -6.86 11.01
CA LEU A 259 10.82 -5.73 11.93
C LEU A 259 11.31 -6.17 13.31
N GLY A 260 11.71 -5.22 14.14
CA GLY A 260 12.24 -5.46 15.47
C GLY A 260 13.77 -5.45 15.49
N GLU A 261 14.37 -6.49 16.06
CA GLU A 261 15.81 -6.57 16.26
C GLU A 261 16.52 -7.37 15.17
N ASN A 262 17.74 -6.94 14.85
CA ASN A 262 18.68 -7.61 13.98
C ASN A 262 18.07 -8.08 12.65
N ILE A 263 17.36 -7.17 11.97
CA ILE A 263 16.65 -7.45 10.72
C ILE A 263 17.63 -8.02 9.69
N PHE A 264 17.29 -9.15 9.08
CA PHE A 264 18.17 -9.90 8.17
C PHE A 264 19.55 -10.29 8.73
N ASN A 265 19.72 -10.33 10.06
CA ASN A 265 21.02 -10.49 10.72
C ASN A 265 22.07 -9.40 10.37
N SER A 266 21.61 -8.22 9.98
CA SER A 266 22.47 -7.10 9.56
C SER A 266 23.02 -6.25 10.72
N GLY A 267 22.55 -6.47 11.95
CA GLY A 267 22.76 -5.58 13.10
C GLY A 267 21.83 -4.36 13.13
N PHE A 268 21.04 -4.11 12.07
CA PHE A 268 20.05 -3.04 12.04
C PHE A 268 18.78 -3.42 12.82
N ASN A 269 18.27 -2.47 13.61
CA ASN A 269 17.04 -2.63 14.39
C ASN A 269 16.06 -1.54 13.99
N PHE A 270 14.83 -1.91 13.67
CA PHE A 270 13.77 -0.94 13.37
C PHE A 270 12.40 -1.53 13.69
N ASP A 271 11.62 -0.81 14.48
CA ASP A 271 10.25 -1.21 14.80
C ASP A 271 9.25 -0.07 14.56
N VAL A 272 7.97 -0.42 14.42
CA VAL A 272 6.89 0.50 14.05
C VAL A 272 5.70 0.36 14.99
N GLU A 273 5.18 1.50 15.46
CA GLU A 273 3.91 1.58 16.17
C GLU A 273 2.84 2.30 15.33
N VAL A 274 1.60 1.84 15.42
CA VAL A 274 0.44 2.56 14.88
C VAL A 274 -0.15 3.45 15.97
N ARG A 275 -0.48 4.69 15.63
CA ARG A 275 -1.17 5.65 16.51
C ARG A 275 -2.39 6.20 15.79
N PHE A 276 -3.52 6.17 16.48
CA PHE A 276 -4.80 6.58 15.92
C PHE A 276 -5.07 8.06 16.17
N GLY A 277 -5.47 8.78 15.11
CA GLY A 277 -5.97 10.14 15.21
C GLY A 277 -7.41 10.18 15.77
N ALA A 278 -7.76 11.31 16.37
CA ALA A 278 -9.05 11.55 17.01
C ALA A 278 -10.00 12.43 16.17
N GLY A 279 -9.91 12.36 14.84
CA GLY A 279 -10.82 13.05 13.91
C GLY A 279 -10.53 14.54 13.67
N ALA A 280 -9.29 14.99 13.86
CA ALA A 280 -8.90 16.38 13.68
C ALA A 280 -8.13 16.59 12.37
N TYR A 281 -8.76 17.22 11.36
CA TYR A 281 -8.14 17.51 10.05
C TYR A 281 -6.79 18.23 10.14
N VAL A 282 -6.63 19.12 11.12
CA VAL A 282 -5.37 19.85 11.34
C VAL A 282 -4.19 18.93 11.67
N CYS A 283 -4.44 17.72 12.19
CA CYS A 283 -3.40 16.72 12.45
C CYS A 283 -2.77 16.15 11.16
N GLY A 284 -3.26 16.51 9.98
CA GLY A 284 -2.54 16.29 8.73
C GLY A 284 -1.31 17.19 8.58
N GLU A 285 -1.24 18.31 9.30
CA GLU A 285 -0.05 19.17 9.39
C GLU A 285 1.02 18.50 10.24
N GLU A 286 2.26 18.50 9.76
CA GLU A 286 3.37 17.72 10.33
C GLU A 286 3.64 17.95 11.83
N THR A 287 3.53 19.18 12.33
CA THR A 287 3.83 19.51 13.72
C THR A 287 2.61 19.33 14.63
N ALA A 288 1.41 19.60 14.14
CA ALA A 288 0.16 19.26 14.83
C ALA A 288 0.04 17.73 15.03
N LEU A 289 0.47 16.95 14.04
CA LEU A 289 0.58 15.50 14.12
C LEU A 289 1.50 15.07 15.28
N PHE A 290 2.66 15.72 15.44
CA PHE A 290 3.57 15.41 16.55
C PHE A 290 2.97 15.74 17.91
N GLU A 291 2.28 16.88 18.05
CA GLU A 291 1.57 17.19 19.29
C GLU A 291 0.56 16.09 19.63
N SER A 292 -0.19 15.59 18.64
CA SER A 292 -1.13 14.49 18.83
C SER A 292 -0.43 13.18 19.22
N LEU A 293 0.70 12.83 18.57
CA LEU A 293 1.52 11.66 18.94
C LEU A 293 2.07 11.76 20.37
N GLU A 294 2.37 12.97 20.82
CA GLU A 294 2.85 13.26 22.17
C GLU A 294 1.72 13.30 23.22
N GLY A 295 0.48 13.06 22.82
CA GLY A 295 -0.69 13.07 23.71
C GLY A 295 -1.21 14.46 24.05
N LYS A 296 -0.85 15.48 23.27
CA LYS A 296 -1.30 16.86 23.43
C LYS A 296 -2.37 17.22 22.39
N ARG A 297 -2.92 18.42 22.48
CA ARG A 297 -3.84 18.97 21.46
C ARG A 297 -3.06 19.22 20.17
N GLY A 298 -3.61 18.80 19.02
CA GLY A 298 -2.98 18.95 17.69
C GLY A 298 -2.92 20.39 17.19
N GLU A 299 -2.13 21.23 17.85
CA GLU A 299 -1.89 22.62 17.46
C GLU A 299 -0.54 22.72 16.72
N PRO A 300 -0.46 23.34 15.53
CA PRO A 300 0.80 23.49 14.83
C PRO A 300 1.85 24.23 15.67
N ARG A 301 3.10 23.78 15.59
CA ARG A 301 4.24 24.44 16.22
C ARG A 301 4.75 25.59 15.35
N ILE A 302 5.28 26.62 16.00
CA ILE A 302 6.00 27.69 15.30
C ILE A 302 7.32 27.12 14.76
N LYS A 303 7.56 27.29 13.46
CA LYS A 303 8.81 26.96 12.77
C LYS A 303 9.60 28.25 12.53
N PRO A 304 10.94 28.27 12.72
CA PRO A 304 11.82 27.19 13.21
C PRO A 304 11.69 26.92 14.73
N PRO A 305 12.14 25.75 15.24
CA PRO A 305 12.91 24.70 14.55
C PRO A 305 12.06 23.81 13.62
N TYR A 306 12.69 23.24 12.59
CA TYR A 306 12.03 22.31 11.67
C TYR A 306 12.00 20.87 12.21
N PRO A 307 11.05 20.01 11.78
CA PRO A 307 10.95 18.61 12.21
C PRO A 307 12.24 17.79 12.13
N THR A 308 13.04 18.02 11.09
CA THR A 308 14.31 17.30 10.88
C THR A 308 15.38 17.69 11.90
N GLU A 309 15.22 18.79 12.62
CA GLU A 309 16.10 19.23 13.71
C GLU A 309 15.50 18.88 15.08
N SER A 310 14.21 19.20 15.28
CA SER A 310 13.48 18.96 16.53
C SER A 310 11.99 18.71 16.24
N GLY A 311 11.64 17.46 15.97
CA GLY A 311 10.28 17.00 15.71
C GLY A 311 9.67 16.27 16.90
N LEU A 312 9.31 15.00 16.70
CA LEU A 312 8.65 14.15 17.68
C LEU A 312 9.54 13.96 18.93
N PHE A 313 8.97 14.24 20.11
CA PHE A 313 9.67 14.22 21.40
C PHE A 313 10.93 15.10 21.46
N GLY A 314 10.95 16.17 20.65
CA GLY A 314 12.10 17.07 20.51
C GLY A 314 13.33 16.40 19.87
N ARG A 315 13.14 15.31 19.12
CA ARG A 315 14.21 14.59 18.42
C ARG A 315 14.11 14.80 16.91
N PRO A 316 15.24 14.72 16.17
CA PRO A 316 15.21 14.76 14.71
C PRO A 316 14.23 13.73 14.14
N THR A 317 13.27 14.20 13.34
CA THR A 317 12.18 13.37 12.85
C THR A 317 11.99 13.58 11.36
N VAL A 318 11.97 12.48 10.61
CA VAL A 318 11.69 12.49 9.18
C VAL A 318 10.25 12.01 8.96
N ILE A 319 9.39 12.95 8.61
CA ILE A 319 7.98 12.69 8.30
C ILE A 319 7.73 12.62 6.80
N ASN A 320 7.04 11.56 6.35
CA ASN A 320 6.67 11.33 4.97
C ASN A 320 5.20 10.89 4.87
N ASN A 321 4.54 11.22 3.76
CA ASN A 321 3.22 10.70 3.43
C ASN A 321 3.30 9.23 2.98
N VAL A 322 2.21 8.46 3.16
CA VAL A 322 2.08 7.05 2.75
C VAL A 322 2.58 6.81 1.32
N GLU A 323 2.04 7.53 0.33
CA GLU A 323 2.47 7.37 -1.08
C GLU A 323 3.95 7.71 -1.30
N THR A 324 4.52 8.59 -0.48
CA THR A 324 5.96 8.92 -0.57
C THR A 324 6.80 7.71 -0.16
N LEU A 325 6.45 7.06 0.96
CA LEU A 325 7.12 5.85 1.44
C LEU A 325 6.89 4.66 0.50
N ALA A 326 5.70 4.56 -0.10
CA ALA A 326 5.37 3.51 -1.06
C ALA A 326 6.23 3.54 -2.34
N ASN A 327 6.79 4.71 -2.70
CA ASN A 327 7.72 4.83 -3.83
C ASN A 327 9.15 4.37 -3.49
N ILE A 328 9.50 4.20 -2.21
CA ILE A 328 10.88 3.89 -1.82
C ILE A 328 11.33 2.50 -2.31
N PRO A 329 10.62 1.38 -2.03
CA PRO A 329 11.05 0.07 -2.51
C PRO A 329 11.28 -0.02 -4.03
N PRO A 330 10.36 0.45 -4.91
CA PRO A 330 10.60 0.39 -6.35
C PRO A 330 11.76 1.28 -6.82
N ILE A 331 12.00 2.43 -6.18
CA ILE A 331 13.17 3.28 -6.47
C ILE A 331 14.46 2.52 -6.16
N ILE A 332 14.57 1.88 -5.01
CA ILE A 332 15.78 1.12 -4.63
C ILE A 332 16.00 -0.10 -5.54
N ASN A 333 14.93 -0.80 -5.91
CA ASN A 333 15.04 -2.00 -6.72
C ASN A 333 15.41 -1.71 -8.18
N ARG A 334 14.83 -0.65 -8.77
CA ARG A 334 14.95 -0.35 -10.20
C ARG A 334 15.92 0.81 -10.50
N GLY A 335 16.30 1.57 -9.47
CA GLY A 335 17.22 2.69 -9.54
C GLY A 335 16.54 4.05 -9.76
N ALA A 336 17.24 5.10 -9.34
CA ALA A 336 16.86 6.50 -9.45
C ALA A 336 16.60 6.92 -10.89
N ALA A 337 17.45 6.49 -11.83
CA ALA A 337 17.32 6.79 -13.25
C ALA A 337 16.04 6.21 -13.87
N TRP A 338 15.62 5.02 -13.42
CA TRP A 338 14.34 4.44 -13.84
C TRP A 338 13.17 5.30 -13.36
N TYR A 339 13.20 5.73 -12.09
CA TYR A 339 12.13 6.53 -11.52
C TYR A 339 12.04 7.93 -12.13
N SER A 340 13.19 8.60 -12.32
CA SER A 340 13.27 9.93 -12.92
C SER A 340 12.97 9.95 -14.42
N GLY A 341 13.11 8.81 -15.11
CA GLY A 341 12.67 8.64 -16.50
C GLY A 341 11.14 8.59 -16.67
N ILE A 342 10.36 8.60 -15.59
CA ILE A 342 8.90 8.63 -15.61
C ILE A 342 8.42 10.03 -15.20
N GLY A 343 7.37 10.54 -15.83
CA GLY A 343 6.80 11.85 -15.49
C GLY A 343 7.49 13.00 -16.21
N THR A 344 7.47 14.19 -15.62
CA THR A 344 8.13 15.38 -16.17
C THR A 344 9.42 15.68 -15.44
N ASP A 345 10.33 16.44 -16.06
CA ASP A 345 11.63 16.81 -15.48
C ASP A 345 11.53 17.45 -14.08
N THR A 346 10.44 18.17 -13.81
CA THR A 346 10.20 18.87 -12.54
C THR A 346 9.39 18.07 -11.51
N CYS A 347 8.73 17.00 -11.97
CA CYS A 347 7.84 16.15 -11.19
C CYS A 347 8.01 14.67 -11.63
N PRO A 348 9.15 14.04 -11.32
CA PRO A 348 9.42 12.66 -11.73
C PRO A 348 8.53 11.65 -11.00
N GLY A 349 8.41 10.47 -11.58
CA GLY A 349 7.59 9.36 -11.13
C GLY A 349 6.11 9.48 -11.51
N THR A 350 5.32 8.60 -10.91
CA THR A 350 3.85 8.60 -11.07
C THR A 350 3.17 9.26 -9.88
N LYS A 351 1.91 9.66 -10.06
CA LYS A 351 1.03 10.15 -9.01
C LYS A 351 -0.28 9.36 -9.07
N VAL A 352 -0.73 8.86 -7.92
CA VAL A 352 -2.05 8.20 -7.76
C VAL A 352 -3.18 9.22 -7.73
#